data_AF-A0A7U9EXE1-F1
#
_entry.id   AF-A0A7U9EXE1-F1
#
_cell.length_a   1.000
_cell.length_b   1.000
_cell.length_c   1.000
_cell.angle_alpha   90.00
_cell.angle_beta   90.00
_cell.angle_gamma   90.00
#
_symmetry.space_group_name_H-M   'P 1'
#
loop_
_entity.id
_entity.type
_entity.pdbx_description
1 polymer ?
#
loop_
_entity_poly.entity_id
_entity_poly.type
_entity_poly.pdbx_seq_one_letter_code
_entity_poly.pdbx_strand_id
1 'polypeptide(L)'
;LSVDDREKESKSKGEHGKRRYWNVILAKPGTDDQMLYTIHNQKIVEKLALTEPVNNENIVDLNKIHFDSDKIVDKAKKEYNLLPGKGWAEGYHFVLRKLNSDPTVEVVGRDKKGRFIKIIFNARTGKFVTKITS
;
A
#
# COMPACT_ATOMS: atom_id res chain seq x y z
N LEU A 1 -1.82 9.85 2.47
CA LEU A 1 -0.44 9.51 2.91
C LEU A 1 -0.44 9.52 4.42
N SER A 2 -0.18 8.38 5.07
CA SER A 2 0.10 8.36 6.51
C SER A 2 1.31 7.47 6.69
N VAL A 3 2.41 8.13 7.07
CA VAL A 3 3.66 7.50 7.46
C VAL A 3 3.68 7.57 8.99
N ASP A 4 4.05 6.47 9.64
CA ASP A 4 3.95 6.34 11.09
C ASP A 4 4.70 7.46 11.82
N ASP A 5 4.08 8.00 12.87
CA ASP A 5 4.73 8.94 13.78
C ASP A 5 5.87 8.27 14.56
N ARG A 6 7.04 8.92 14.63
CA ARG A 6 8.28 8.36 15.22
C ARG A 6 8.17 8.07 16.72
N GLU A 7 7.23 8.69 17.42
CA GLU A 7 7.27 8.80 18.89
C GLU A 7 6.65 7.64 19.66
N LYS A 8 6.08 6.63 19.00
CA LYS A 8 5.52 5.47 19.72
C LYS A 8 6.14 4.18 19.19
N GLU A 9 6.76 3.40 20.08
CA GLU A 9 7.09 1.99 19.88
C GLU A 9 5.81 1.22 19.51
N SER A 10 5.51 1.25 18.21
CA SER A 10 4.31 0.72 17.61
C SER A 10 4.59 -0.69 17.15
N LYS A 11 3.81 -1.66 17.63
CA LYS A 11 3.96 -3.09 17.33
C LYS A 11 3.67 -3.47 15.87
N SER A 12 3.29 -2.54 15.00
CA SER A 12 2.88 -2.85 13.62
C SER A 12 3.21 -1.72 12.66
N LYS A 13 4.48 -1.67 12.21
CA LYS A 13 4.99 -0.70 11.24
C LYS A 13 5.11 -1.33 9.84
N GLY A 14 4.39 -2.43 9.58
CA GLY A 14 4.37 -3.09 8.27
C GLY A 14 5.32 -4.27 8.13
N GLU A 15 6.12 -4.61 9.13
CA GLU A 15 7.07 -5.75 9.10
C GLU A 15 6.41 -7.09 8.75
N HIS A 16 5.12 -7.22 9.08
CA HIS A 16 4.29 -8.41 8.87
C HIS A 16 3.10 -8.14 7.93
N GLY A 17 3.23 -7.18 7.01
CA GLY A 17 2.15 -6.83 6.07
C GLY A 17 1.07 -5.93 6.68
N LYS A 18 1.09 -5.67 7.99
CA LYS A 18 0.06 -4.89 8.69
C LYS A 18 0.60 -3.55 9.17
N ARG A 19 -0.11 -2.48 8.87
CA ARG A 19 0.18 -1.13 9.39
C ARG A 19 -0.93 -0.66 10.31
N ARG A 20 -0.55 0.16 11.28
CA ARG A 20 -1.49 0.84 12.20
C ARG A 20 -2.25 1.99 11.52
N TYR A 21 -1.61 2.61 10.53
CA TYR A 21 -2.11 3.82 9.88
C TYR A 21 -2.39 3.53 8.40
N TRP A 22 -3.60 3.87 7.95
CA TRP A 22 -4.03 3.72 6.57
C TRP A 22 -4.78 4.97 6.10
N ASN A 23 -4.63 5.27 4.83
CA ASN A 23 -5.54 6.15 4.11
C ASN A 23 -6.19 5.32 3.01
N VAL A 24 -7.52 5.41 2.91
CA VAL A 24 -8.30 4.69 1.90
C VAL A 24 -9.18 5.71 1.20
N ILE A 25 -9.08 5.79 -0.12
CA ILE A 25 -10.01 6.56 -0.93
C ILE A 25 -11.00 5.55 -1.52
N LEU A 26 -12.28 5.72 -1.18
CA LEU A 26 -13.38 4.98 -1.80
C LEU A 26 -14.06 5.90 -2.80
N ALA A 27 -14.31 5.40 -3.99
CA ALA A 27 -14.99 6.11 -5.07
C ALA A 27 -16.21 5.31 -5.52
N LYS A 28 -17.32 5.99 -5.80
CA LYS A 28 -18.51 5.38 -6.39
C LYS A 28 -18.38 5.40 -7.93
N PRO A 29 -18.35 4.23 -8.59
CA PRO A 29 -18.20 4.17 -10.04
C PRO A 29 -19.28 4.95 -10.77
N GLY A 30 -18.89 5.68 -11.82
CA GLY A 30 -19.81 6.47 -12.66
C GLY A 30 -20.30 7.78 -12.03
N THR A 31 -19.71 8.23 -10.93
CA THR A 31 -19.99 9.51 -10.28
C THR A 31 -18.69 10.18 -9.85
N ASP A 32 -18.75 11.45 -9.43
CA ASP A 32 -17.61 12.14 -8.80
C ASP A 32 -17.56 11.95 -7.27
N ASP A 33 -18.44 11.09 -6.71
CA ASP A 33 -18.50 10.86 -5.27
C ASP A 33 -17.27 10.08 -4.80
N GLN A 34 -16.45 10.74 -3.97
CA GLN A 34 -15.28 10.16 -3.33
C GLN A 34 -15.22 10.46 -1.84
N MET A 35 -14.71 9.51 -1.06
CA MET A 35 -14.49 9.64 0.38
C MET A 35 -13.09 9.15 0.75
N LEU A 36 -12.31 10.02 1.37
CA LEU A 36 -11.09 9.66 2.09
C LEU A 36 -11.44 9.22 3.51
N TYR A 37 -10.94 8.05 3.89
CA TYR A 37 -10.97 7.53 5.24
C TYR A 37 -9.55 7.44 5.78
N THR A 38 -9.31 8.09 6.91
CA THR A 38 -8.07 7.92 7.69
C THR A 38 -8.33 6.92 8.81
N ILE A 39 -7.54 5.84 8.87
CA ILE A 39 -7.71 4.74 9.83
C ILE A 39 -6.46 4.63 10.69
N HIS A 40 -6.62 4.80 11.99
CA HIS A 40 -5.57 4.60 12.99
C HIS A 40 -5.99 3.49 13.94
N ASN A 41 -5.11 2.52 14.20
CA ASN A 41 -5.38 1.43 15.15
C ASN A 41 -6.72 0.72 14.89
N GLN A 42 -7.02 0.43 13.62
CA GLN A 42 -8.27 -0.22 13.19
C GLN A 42 -9.55 0.61 13.42
N LYS A 43 -9.41 1.90 13.78
CA LYS A 43 -10.53 2.83 13.94
C LYS A 43 -10.44 3.93 12.89
N ILE A 44 -11.58 4.26 12.29
CA ILE A 44 -11.70 5.44 11.44
C ILE A 44 -11.59 6.68 12.35
N VAL A 45 -10.58 7.51 12.11
CA VAL A 45 -10.35 8.76 12.85
C VAL A 45 -10.75 10.00 12.06
N GLU A 46 -10.88 9.87 10.75
CA GLU A 46 -11.27 10.96 9.86
C GLU A 46 -12.05 10.44 8.65
N LYS A 47 -12.98 11.25 8.18
CA LYS A 47 -13.75 11.04 6.95
C LYS A 47 -13.85 12.38 6.22
N LEU A 48 -13.40 12.42 4.98
CA LEU A 48 -13.44 13.64 4.16
C LEU A 48 -14.05 13.32 2.80
N ALA A 49 -15.08 14.07 2.40
CA ALA A 49 -15.58 14.04 1.04
C ALA A 49 -14.57 14.75 0.14
N LEU A 50 -14.19 14.11 -0.96
CA LEU A 50 -13.31 14.71 -1.97
C LEU A 50 -14.16 15.21 -3.13
N THR A 51 -13.80 16.36 -3.69
CA THR A 51 -14.53 17.03 -4.78
C THR A 51 -13.83 16.85 -6.13
N GLU A 52 -12.92 15.88 -6.23
CA GLU A 52 -12.15 15.63 -7.45
C GLU A 52 -12.84 14.59 -8.35
N PRO A 53 -12.82 14.77 -9.68
CA PRO A 53 -13.42 13.82 -10.60
C PRO A 53 -12.87 12.40 -10.40
N VAL A 54 -13.76 11.41 -10.42
CA VAL A 54 -13.36 10.00 -10.35
C VAL A 54 -12.90 9.53 -11.73
N ASN A 55 -11.61 9.24 -11.87
CA ASN A 55 -11.17 8.45 -13.01
C ASN A 55 -11.55 6.97 -12.77
N ASN A 56 -12.64 6.52 -13.38
CA ASN A 56 -13.14 5.14 -13.31
C ASN A 56 -12.08 4.09 -13.70
N GLU A 57 -11.12 4.45 -14.56
CA GLU A 57 -10.03 3.55 -14.95
C GLU A 57 -9.11 3.22 -13.78
N ASN A 58 -8.97 4.12 -12.81
CA ASN A 58 -8.11 3.96 -11.64
C ASN A 58 -8.78 3.24 -10.46
N ILE A 59 -10.10 3.04 -10.50
CA ILE A 59 -10.82 2.35 -9.43
C ILE A 59 -10.42 0.87 -9.39
N VAL A 60 -9.90 0.42 -8.26
CA VAL A 60 -9.63 -0.99 -8.01
C VAL A 60 -10.92 -1.69 -7.59
N ASP A 61 -11.34 -2.70 -8.35
CA ASP A 61 -12.43 -3.59 -7.95
C ASP A 61 -11.90 -4.59 -6.92
N LEU A 62 -12.41 -4.50 -5.69
CA LEU A 62 -11.95 -5.30 -4.55
C LEU A 62 -12.15 -6.81 -4.76
N ASN A 63 -13.13 -7.22 -5.58
CA ASN A 63 -13.36 -8.64 -5.89
C ASN A 63 -12.23 -9.24 -6.74
N LYS A 64 -11.38 -8.39 -7.33
CA LYS A 64 -10.23 -8.79 -8.14
C LYS A 64 -8.93 -8.92 -7.35
N ILE A 65 -8.96 -8.68 -6.03
CA ILE A 65 -7.81 -8.77 -5.13
C ILE A 65 -7.87 -10.11 -4.40
N HIS A 66 -6.84 -10.93 -4.55
CA HIS A 66 -6.79 -12.28 -3.93
C HIS A 66 -5.59 -12.48 -3.00
N PHE A 67 -4.71 -11.48 -2.89
CA PHE A 67 -3.51 -11.55 -2.06
C PHE A 67 -3.52 -10.51 -0.95
N ASP A 68 -3.35 -11.00 0.27
CA ASP A 68 -3.14 -10.18 1.45
C ASP A 68 -1.70 -9.66 1.50
N SER A 69 -1.53 -8.52 2.16
CA SER A 69 -0.24 -7.81 2.26
C SER A 69 0.83 -8.60 3.02
N ASP A 70 0.47 -9.53 3.90
CA ASP A 70 1.40 -10.39 4.63
C ASP A 70 2.12 -11.38 3.69
N LYS A 71 1.38 -12.06 2.82
CA LYS A 71 1.93 -12.97 1.81
C LYS A 71 2.82 -12.22 0.82
N ILE A 72 2.41 -11.02 0.42
CA ILE A 72 3.16 -10.19 -0.53
C ILE A 72 4.47 -9.69 0.10
N VAL A 73 4.46 -9.26 1.36
CA VAL A 73 5.69 -8.81 2.04
C VAL A 73 6.68 -9.95 2.21
N ASP A 74 6.21 -11.15 2.56
CA ASP A 74 7.06 -12.32 2.70
C ASP A 74 7.66 -12.76 1.36
N LYS A 75 6.90 -12.65 0.27
CA LYS A 75 7.39 -12.87 -1.08
C LYS A 75 8.48 -11.86 -1.45
N ALA A 76 8.24 -10.57 -1.20
CA ALA A 76 9.21 -9.50 -1.45
C ALA A 76 10.53 -9.70 -0.70
N LYS A 77 10.45 -10.16 0.56
CA LYS A 77 11.61 -10.50 1.39
C LYS A 77 12.39 -11.68 0.82
N LYS A 78 11.70 -12.79 0.54
CA LYS A 78 12.32 -14.06 0.12
C LYS A 78 12.94 -13.97 -1.28
N GLU A 79 12.19 -13.42 -2.23
CA GLU A 79 12.60 -13.45 -3.64
C GLU A 79 13.54 -12.30 -4.03
N TYR A 80 13.44 -11.16 -3.34
CA TYR A 80 14.16 -9.94 -3.72
C TYR A 80 15.06 -9.37 -2.64
N ASN A 81 15.18 -10.05 -1.49
CA ASN A 81 15.96 -9.60 -0.34
C ASN A 81 15.57 -8.17 0.11
N LEU A 82 14.28 -7.83 0.00
CA LEU A 82 13.78 -6.51 0.37
C LEU A 82 13.91 -6.32 1.89
N LEU A 83 14.67 -5.31 2.30
CA LEU A 83 14.83 -4.94 3.70
C LEU A 83 13.77 -3.94 4.13
N PRO A 84 13.39 -3.89 5.42
CA PRO A 84 12.46 -2.87 5.91
C PRO A 84 13.08 -1.48 5.77
N GLY A 85 12.24 -0.48 5.52
CA GLY A 85 12.58 0.93 5.59
C GLY A 85 12.99 1.35 7.01
N LYS A 86 13.73 2.45 7.08
CA LYS A 86 14.13 3.14 8.33
C LYS A 86 13.82 4.62 8.17
N GLY A 87 13.40 5.29 9.23
CA GLY A 87 13.05 6.71 9.18
C GLY A 87 11.66 6.95 8.61
N TRP A 88 11.57 7.51 7.39
CA TRP A 88 10.32 8.03 6.81
C TRP A 88 9.29 6.96 6.39
N ALA A 89 9.67 5.68 6.42
CA ALA A 89 8.74 4.55 6.35
C ALA A 89 9.35 3.38 7.09
N GLU A 90 9.28 3.41 8.42
CA GLU A 90 9.72 2.26 9.22
C GLU A 90 8.88 1.03 8.86
N GLY A 91 9.53 -0.13 8.77
CA GLY A 91 8.95 -1.39 8.26
C GLY A 91 8.74 -1.35 6.74
N TYR A 92 7.63 -1.91 6.25
CA TYR A 92 7.30 -1.90 4.80
C TYR A 92 6.06 -1.05 4.53
N HIS A 93 6.11 -0.22 3.50
CA HIS A 93 4.96 0.57 3.06
C HIS A 93 4.25 -0.11 1.89
N PHE A 94 2.93 0.01 1.86
CA PHE A 94 2.07 -0.69 0.91
C PHE A 94 1.18 0.28 0.17
N VAL A 95 1.09 0.12 -1.15
CA VAL A 95 0.13 0.85 -1.98
C VAL A 95 -0.63 -0.16 -2.83
N LEU A 96 -1.95 -0.15 -2.70
CA LEU A 96 -2.84 -0.84 -3.63
C LEU A 96 -3.33 0.18 -4.65
N ARG A 97 -3.09 -0.08 -5.94
CA ARG A 97 -3.54 0.77 -7.04
C ARG A 97 -3.70 -0.01 -8.33
N LYS A 98 -4.23 0.61 -9.37
CA LYS A 98 -4.13 0.05 -10.73
C LYS A 98 -2.85 0.51 -11.42
N LEU A 99 -2.26 -0.41 -12.18
CA LEU A 99 -1.18 -0.13 -13.12
C LEU A 99 -1.52 -0.87 -14.42
N ASN A 100 -1.62 -0.13 -15.53
CA ASN A 100 -2.03 -0.68 -16.83
C ASN A 100 -3.32 -1.53 -16.75
N SER A 101 -4.34 -1.00 -16.08
CA SER A 101 -5.64 -1.65 -15.82
C SER A 101 -5.64 -2.84 -14.85
N ASP A 102 -4.47 -3.37 -14.47
CA ASP A 102 -4.36 -4.45 -13.49
C ASP A 102 -4.24 -3.92 -12.06
N PRO A 103 -4.95 -4.53 -11.08
CA PRO A 103 -4.74 -4.21 -9.68
C PRO A 103 -3.35 -4.71 -9.28
N THR A 104 -2.58 -3.84 -8.65
CA THR A 104 -1.22 -4.11 -8.19
C THR A 104 -1.03 -3.69 -6.74
N VAL A 105 -0.19 -4.43 -6.04
CA VAL A 105 0.30 -4.07 -4.71
C VAL A 105 1.78 -3.74 -4.82
N GLU A 106 2.14 -2.55 -4.38
CA GLU A 106 3.52 -2.12 -4.25
C GLU A 106 3.99 -2.36 -2.82
N VAL A 107 5.15 -2.99 -2.68
CA VAL A 107 5.86 -3.08 -1.41
C VAL A 107 7.09 -2.19 -1.50
N VAL A 108 7.13 -1.16 -0.67
CA VAL A 108 8.26 -0.24 -0.56
C VAL A 108 9.12 -0.65 0.63
N GLY A 109 10.41 -0.81 0.37
CA GLY A 109 11.43 -1.12 1.37
C GLY A 109 12.78 -0.61 0.90
N ARG A 110 13.86 -1.25 1.34
CA ARG A 110 15.23 -0.87 0.99
C ARG A 110 16.02 -2.03 0.38
N ASP A 111 16.98 -1.72 -0.47
CA ASP A 111 18.01 -2.67 -0.88
C ASP A 111 19.13 -2.77 0.17
N LYS A 112 20.12 -3.65 -0.08
CA LYS A 112 21.29 -3.82 0.80
C LYS A 112 22.16 -2.58 0.92
N LYS A 113 22.06 -1.62 -0.02
CA LYS A 113 22.76 -0.34 0.01
C LYS A 113 21.96 0.74 0.74
N GLY A 114 20.78 0.42 1.25
CA GLY A 114 19.90 1.34 1.96
C GLY A 114 19.04 2.23 1.08
N ARG A 115 19.06 2.04 -0.26
CA ARG A 115 18.23 2.81 -1.20
C ARG A 115 16.80 2.31 -1.18
N PHE A 116 15.83 3.22 -1.31
CA PHE A 116 14.44 2.82 -1.42
C PHE A 116 14.19 2.11 -2.74
N ILE A 117 13.56 0.95 -2.66
CA ILE A 117 13.11 0.19 -3.81
C ILE A 117 11.64 -0.19 -3.65
N LYS A 118 10.94 -0.27 -4.78
CA LYS A 118 9.55 -0.70 -4.86
C LYS A 118 9.50 -2.01 -5.61
N ILE A 119 8.78 -2.98 -5.06
CA ILE A 119 8.50 -4.24 -5.73
C ILE A 119 7.01 -4.31 -5.96
N ILE A 120 6.62 -4.44 -7.23
CA ILE A 120 5.23 -4.39 -7.66
C ILE A 120 4.80 -5.80 -8.02
N PHE A 121 3.71 -6.25 -7.41
CA PHE A 121 3.07 -7.51 -7.69
C PHE A 121 1.66 -7.27 -8.22
N ASN A 122 1.19 -8.15 -9.10
CA ASN A 122 -0.20 -8.18 -9.51
C ASN A 122 -1.05 -8.68 -8.33
N ALA A 123 -2.03 -7.90 -7.89
CA ALA A 123 -2.82 -8.14 -6.68
C ALA A 123 -3.80 -9.32 -6.81
N ARG A 124 -4.10 -9.72 -8.05
CA ARG A 124 -4.94 -10.90 -8.34
C ARG A 124 -4.12 -12.19 -8.30
N THR A 125 -2.95 -12.18 -8.91
CA THR A 125 -2.18 -13.42 -9.17
C THR A 125 -0.95 -13.57 -8.27
N GLY A 126 -0.56 -12.51 -7.56
CA GLY A 126 0.68 -12.45 -6.78
C GLY A 126 1.94 -12.50 -7.65
N LYS A 127 1.83 -12.46 -8.98
CA LYS A 127 2.98 -12.50 -9.90
C LYS A 127 3.76 -11.19 -9.84
N PHE A 128 5.07 -11.29 -9.96
CA PHE A 128 5.94 -10.12 -10.10
C PHE A 128 5.58 -9.35 -11.36
N VAL A 129 5.52 -8.03 -11.24
CA VAL A 129 5.30 -7.11 -12.36
C VAL A 129 6.58 -6.37 -12.67
N THR A 130 7.12 -5.64 -11.69
CA THR A 130 8.36 -4.89 -11.87
C THR A 130 9.03 -4.52 -10.54
N LYS A 131 10.30 -4.14 -10.63
CA LYS A 131 11.10 -3.59 -9.53
C LYS A 131 11.60 -2.21 -9.95
N ILE A 132 11.31 -1.20 -9.14
CA ILE A 132 11.74 0.18 -9.36
C ILE A 132 12.77 0.53 -8.28
N THR A 133 13.90 1.08 -8.69
CA THR A 133 14.97 1.54 -7.78
C THR A 133 15.00 3.07 -7.85
N SER A 134 14.97 3.72 -6.68
CA SER A 134 15.14 5.17 -6.54
C SER A 134 16.57 5.53 -6.15
#